data_AF-A0A435YNM7-F1
#
_entry.id   AF-A0A435YNM7-F1
#
_cell.length_a   1.000
_cell.length_b   1.000
_cell.length_c   1.000
_cell.angle_alpha   90.00
_cell.angle_beta   90.00
_cell.angle_gamma   90.00
#
_symmetry.space_group_name_H-M   'P 1'
#
loop_
_entity.id
_entity.type
_entity.pdbx_description
1 polymer ?
#
loop_
_entity_poly.entity_id
_entity_poly.type
_entity_poly.pdbx_seq_one_letter_code
_entity_poly.pdbx_strand_id
1 'polypeptide(L)'
;IRAVGKTSAEALDLWDRFRRLEDAGAFAVECEIIAAEVMAEINRRTSLVTVSLGSGAEADVVFLFTSDICGESARLPRHARAWGDLAVLQKAVRDARVEALSGFRNEVAGGSYPGNAEVAGIAQAELDDFRERLESERD
;
A
#
# COMPACT_ATOMS: atom_id res chain seq x y z
N ILE A 1 14.76 -7.27 -11.86
CA ILE A 1 13.87 -7.31 -13.05
C ILE A 1 14.63 -6.80 -14.27
N ARG A 2 14.54 -7.50 -15.42
CA ARG A 2 15.19 -7.14 -16.70
C ARG A 2 14.14 -6.93 -17.79
N ALA A 3 14.53 -6.30 -18.91
CA ALA A 3 13.67 -6.26 -20.09
C ALA A 3 13.77 -7.58 -20.86
N VAL A 4 12.70 -7.95 -21.56
CA VAL A 4 12.60 -9.12 -22.43
C VAL A 4 12.20 -8.69 -23.85
N GLY A 5 12.38 -9.57 -24.84
CA GLY A 5 12.13 -9.23 -26.24
C GLY A 5 13.23 -8.35 -26.84
N LYS A 6 14.45 -8.44 -26.31
CA LYS A 6 15.59 -7.66 -26.82
C LYS A 6 16.34 -8.34 -27.96
N THR A 7 16.04 -9.61 -28.22
CA THR A 7 16.54 -10.36 -29.37
C THR A 7 15.35 -10.93 -30.13
N SER A 8 15.56 -11.26 -31.41
CA SER A 8 14.52 -11.90 -32.23
C SER A 8 14.07 -13.25 -31.63
N ALA A 9 14.99 -14.01 -31.04
CA ALA A 9 14.66 -15.27 -30.36
C ALA A 9 13.73 -15.05 -29.15
N GLU A 10 14.02 -14.04 -28.31
CA GLU A 10 13.13 -13.69 -27.20
C GLU A 10 11.78 -13.16 -27.70
N ALA A 11 11.76 -12.37 -28.78
CA ALA A 11 10.52 -11.84 -29.35
C ALA A 11 9.63 -12.95 -29.93
N LEU A 12 10.22 -13.95 -30.59
CA LEU A 12 9.50 -15.12 -31.10
C LEU A 12 8.97 -16.01 -29.97
N ASP A 13 9.76 -16.21 -28.91
CA ASP A 13 9.29 -16.92 -27.71
C ASP A 13 8.13 -16.19 -27.03
N LEU A 14 8.18 -14.85 -26.94
CA LEU A 14 7.06 -14.05 -26.47
C LEU A 14 5.83 -14.25 -27.36
N TRP A 15 5.98 -14.17 -28.68
CA TRP A 15 4.87 -14.36 -29.60
C TRP A 15 4.20 -15.74 -29.45
N ASP A 16 4.98 -16.81 -29.31
CA ASP A 16 4.44 -18.15 -29.04
C ASP A 16 3.63 -18.18 -27.74
N ARG A 17 4.12 -17.54 -26.68
CA ARG A 17 3.38 -17.45 -25.39
C ARG A 17 2.05 -16.72 -25.52
N PHE A 18 1.98 -15.65 -26.31
CA PHE A 18 0.71 -14.94 -26.55
C PHE A 18 -0.29 -15.85 -27.26
N ARG A 19 0.15 -16.55 -28.32
CA ARG A 19 -0.70 -17.52 -29.02
C ARG A 19 -1.20 -18.64 -28.11
N ARG A 20 -0.34 -19.14 -27.23
CA ARG A 20 -0.72 -20.17 -26.25
C ARG A 20 -1.75 -19.66 -25.23
N LEU A 21 -1.69 -18.37 -24.87
CA LEU A 21 -2.71 -17.75 -24.03
C LEU A 21 -4.04 -17.61 -24.79
N GLU A 22 -4.01 -17.21 -26.07
CA GLU A 22 -5.19 -17.18 -26.94
C GLU A 22 -5.83 -18.56 -27.09
N ASP A 23 -5.03 -19.58 -27.40
CA ASP A 23 -5.48 -20.98 -27.55
C ASP A 23 -6.10 -21.52 -26.25
N ALA A 24 -5.63 -21.04 -25.09
CA ALA A 24 -6.19 -21.36 -23.78
C ALA A 24 -7.48 -20.60 -23.46
N GLY A 25 -7.92 -19.68 -24.32
CA GLY A 25 -9.12 -18.86 -24.14
C GLY A 25 -8.92 -17.65 -23.24
N ALA A 26 -7.68 -17.20 -23.03
CA ALA A 26 -7.45 -15.93 -22.36
C ALA A 26 -8.05 -14.79 -23.19
N PHE A 27 -8.57 -13.76 -22.52
CA PHE A 27 -9.11 -12.56 -23.18
C PHE A 27 -8.18 -11.34 -23.02
N ALA A 28 -7.26 -11.38 -22.05
CA ALA A 28 -6.32 -10.30 -21.75
C ALA A 28 -5.00 -10.85 -21.21
N VAL A 29 -3.94 -10.06 -21.33
CA VAL A 29 -2.59 -10.39 -20.87
C VAL A 29 -1.86 -9.17 -20.34
N GLU A 30 -1.20 -9.33 -19.19
CA GLU A 30 -0.29 -8.32 -18.66
C GLU A 30 1.12 -8.50 -19.25
N CYS A 31 1.67 -7.40 -19.72
CA CYS A 31 2.92 -7.32 -20.47
C CYS A 31 3.91 -6.47 -19.66
N GLU A 32 4.76 -7.12 -18.88
CA GLU A 32 5.75 -6.44 -18.04
C GLU A 32 7.11 -6.32 -18.75
N ILE A 33 7.51 -5.09 -19.07
CA ILE A 33 8.86 -4.72 -19.54
C ILE A 33 9.31 -5.54 -20.78
N ILE A 34 8.39 -5.72 -21.73
CA ILE A 34 8.70 -6.14 -23.10
C ILE A 34 9.26 -4.92 -23.85
N ALA A 35 10.25 -5.10 -24.72
CA ALA A 35 10.73 -4.03 -25.59
C ALA A 35 9.56 -3.42 -26.39
N ALA A 36 9.40 -2.08 -26.32
CA ALA A 36 8.18 -1.41 -26.79
C ALA A 36 7.83 -1.68 -28.26
N GLU A 37 8.83 -1.75 -29.14
CA GLU A 37 8.62 -2.06 -30.56
C GLU A 37 8.15 -3.51 -30.78
N VAL A 38 8.65 -4.46 -29.97
CA VAL A 38 8.19 -5.86 -29.98
C VAL A 38 6.76 -5.95 -29.46
N MET A 39 6.45 -5.25 -28.37
CA MET A 39 5.08 -5.22 -27.82
C MET A 39 4.10 -4.63 -28.84
N ALA A 40 4.45 -3.52 -29.51
CA ALA A 40 3.62 -2.93 -30.54
C ALA A 40 3.34 -3.91 -31.70
N GLU A 41 4.34 -4.70 -32.09
CA GLU A 41 4.20 -5.69 -33.15
C GLU A 41 3.31 -6.88 -32.76
N ILE A 42 3.44 -7.34 -31.52
CA ILE A 42 2.57 -8.37 -30.94
C ILE A 42 1.15 -7.85 -30.81
N ASN A 43 0.95 -6.62 -30.30
CA ASN A 43 -0.38 -6.06 -30.07
C ASN A 43 -1.22 -5.98 -31.37
N ARG A 44 -0.59 -5.66 -32.50
CA ARG A 44 -1.26 -5.63 -33.81
C ARG A 44 -1.74 -7.00 -34.30
N ARG A 45 -1.27 -8.10 -33.72
CA ARG A 45 -1.51 -9.48 -34.19
C ARG A 45 -2.33 -10.32 -33.22
N THR A 46 -2.24 -10.04 -31.93
CA THR A 46 -2.98 -10.76 -30.92
C THR A 46 -4.43 -10.28 -30.85
N SER A 47 -5.35 -11.17 -30.50
CA SER A 47 -6.72 -10.82 -30.13
C SER A 47 -6.89 -10.52 -28.64
N LEU A 48 -5.83 -10.69 -27.83
CA LEU A 48 -5.84 -10.40 -26.40
C LEU A 48 -5.86 -8.89 -26.16
N VAL A 49 -6.59 -8.45 -25.15
CA VAL A 49 -6.42 -7.11 -24.59
C VAL A 49 -5.07 -7.04 -23.87
N THR A 50 -4.16 -6.20 -24.35
CA THR A 50 -2.81 -6.12 -23.78
C THR A 50 -2.69 -5.00 -22.74
N VAL A 51 -2.13 -5.34 -21.59
CA VAL A 51 -1.95 -4.41 -20.45
C VAL A 51 -0.46 -4.18 -20.23
N SER A 52 0.03 -3.02 -20.63
CA SER A 52 1.45 -2.65 -20.53
C SER A 52 1.82 -2.18 -19.13
N LEU A 53 2.73 -2.91 -18.48
CA LEU A 53 3.49 -2.46 -17.31
C LEU A 53 4.94 -2.19 -17.77
N GLY A 54 5.15 -1.01 -18.36
CA GLY A 54 6.47 -0.64 -18.88
C GLY A 54 6.84 -1.28 -20.23
N SER A 55 5.87 -1.71 -21.02
CA SER A 55 6.04 -2.33 -22.35
C SER A 55 5.70 -1.40 -23.53
N GLY A 56 5.67 -0.09 -23.28
CA GLY A 56 5.31 0.93 -24.29
C GLY A 56 3.81 1.28 -24.29
N ALA A 57 3.46 2.31 -25.07
CA ALA A 57 2.12 2.89 -25.11
C ALA A 57 1.21 2.29 -26.20
N GLU A 58 1.74 1.39 -27.03
CA GLU A 58 1.01 0.75 -28.13
C GLU A 58 0.19 -0.47 -27.68
N ALA A 59 0.26 -0.84 -26.40
CA ALA A 59 -0.67 -1.79 -25.78
C ALA A 59 -2.04 -1.12 -25.55
N ASP A 60 -3.08 -1.91 -25.35
CA ASP A 60 -4.44 -1.38 -25.23
C ASP A 60 -4.67 -0.64 -23.91
N VAL A 61 -3.97 -1.06 -22.85
CA VAL A 61 -4.02 -0.45 -21.53
C VAL A 61 -2.61 -0.11 -21.05
N VAL A 62 -2.45 1.07 -20.45
CA VAL A 62 -1.24 1.45 -19.71
C VAL A 62 -1.49 1.28 -18.22
N PHE A 63 -0.63 0.52 -17.56
CA PHE A 63 -0.75 0.18 -16.14
C PHE A 63 0.50 0.60 -15.36
N LEU A 64 0.28 1.05 -14.12
CA LEU A 64 1.26 1.25 -13.06
C LEU A 64 0.57 0.99 -11.72
N PHE A 65 1.32 0.54 -10.71
CA PHE A 65 0.78 0.44 -9.35
C PHE A 65 0.49 1.83 -8.77
N THR A 66 -0.65 1.98 -8.10
CA THR A 66 -1.02 3.25 -7.45
C THR A 66 0.04 3.71 -6.45
N SER A 67 0.69 2.78 -5.73
CA SER A 67 1.79 3.08 -4.80
C SER A 67 2.99 3.72 -5.50
N ASP A 68 3.31 3.30 -6.73
CA ASP A 68 4.39 3.88 -7.53
C ASP A 68 4.00 5.27 -8.04
N ILE A 69 2.76 5.41 -8.54
CA ILE A 69 2.20 6.68 -9.01
C ILE A 69 2.20 7.71 -7.87
N CYS A 70 1.80 7.30 -6.66
CA CYS A 70 1.70 8.17 -5.49
C CYS A 70 3.03 8.38 -4.76
N GLY A 71 4.10 7.70 -5.16
CA GLY A 71 5.43 7.83 -4.53
C GLY A 71 5.46 7.34 -3.09
N GLU A 72 4.86 6.18 -2.81
CA GLU A 72 4.84 5.57 -1.46
C GLU A 72 6.16 4.86 -1.11
N SER A 73 7.00 4.57 -2.11
CA SER A 73 8.29 3.92 -1.93
C SER A 73 9.43 4.84 -2.35
N ALA A 74 10.51 4.85 -1.56
CA ALA A 74 11.77 5.53 -1.92
C ALA A 74 12.46 4.88 -3.13
N ARG A 75 12.17 3.61 -3.41
CA ARG A 75 12.68 2.89 -4.57
C ARG A 75 11.58 2.72 -5.59
N LEU A 76 11.69 3.46 -6.69
CA LEU A 76 10.76 3.39 -7.82
C LEU A 76 11.28 2.41 -8.90
N PRO A 77 10.43 1.54 -9.46
CA PRO A 77 10.79 0.76 -10.65
C PRO A 77 11.15 1.66 -11.83
N ARG A 78 12.09 1.23 -12.68
CA ARG A 78 12.59 2.06 -13.81
C ARG A 78 11.52 2.47 -14.83
N HIS A 79 10.42 1.71 -14.91
CA HIS A 79 9.33 1.95 -15.85
C HIS A 79 8.19 2.76 -15.22
N ALA A 80 8.29 3.05 -13.92
CA ALA A 80 7.33 3.86 -13.20
C ALA A 80 7.80 5.32 -13.10
N ARG A 81 6.83 6.21 -12.95
CA ARG A 81 7.02 7.61 -12.57
C ARG A 81 6.13 7.87 -11.37
N ALA A 82 6.65 8.56 -10.37
CA ALA A 82 5.86 9.09 -9.28
C ALA A 82 5.40 10.51 -9.61
N TRP A 83 4.14 10.81 -9.28
CA TRP A 83 3.54 12.14 -9.32
C TRP A 83 3.22 12.69 -7.92
N GLY A 84 3.36 11.85 -6.89
CA GLY A 84 3.26 12.24 -5.49
C GLY A 84 4.53 11.88 -4.71
N ASP A 85 4.55 12.30 -3.44
CA ASP A 85 5.55 11.92 -2.43
C ASP A 85 4.83 11.52 -1.14
N LEU A 86 4.02 10.46 -1.23
CA LEU A 86 3.31 9.93 -0.06
C LEU A 86 4.27 9.35 0.98
N ALA A 87 5.46 8.90 0.59
CA ALA A 87 6.46 8.41 1.53
C ALA A 87 6.81 9.46 2.59
N VAL A 88 6.95 10.74 2.21
CA VAL A 88 7.19 11.83 3.16
C VAL A 88 6.01 12.02 4.12
N LEU A 89 4.78 12.00 3.62
CA LEU A 89 3.58 12.16 4.46
C LEU A 89 3.39 10.98 5.41
N GLN A 90 3.60 9.75 4.93
CA GLN A 90 3.57 8.55 5.76
C GLN A 90 4.65 8.59 6.86
N LYS A 91 5.86 9.08 6.53
CA LYS A 91 6.91 9.32 7.53
C LYS A 91 6.49 10.34 8.57
N ALA A 92 5.91 11.47 8.16
CA ALA A 92 5.42 12.49 9.08
C ALA A 92 4.33 11.95 10.02
N VAL A 93 3.38 11.19 9.48
CA VAL A 93 2.33 10.50 10.28
C VAL A 93 2.95 9.51 11.26
N ARG A 94 3.94 8.72 10.82
CA ARG A 94 4.65 7.78 11.70
C ARG A 94 5.33 8.52 12.85
N ASP A 95 6.07 9.58 12.55
CA ASP A 95 6.83 10.33 13.55
C ASP A 95 5.88 11.02 14.54
N ALA A 96 4.78 11.61 14.07
CA ALA A 96 3.73 12.18 14.94
C ALA A 96 3.08 11.13 15.86
N ARG A 97 2.84 9.91 15.35
CA ARG A 97 2.35 8.80 16.18
C ARG A 97 3.35 8.40 17.26
N VAL A 98 4.63 8.30 16.90
CA VAL A 98 5.70 7.97 17.86
C VAL A 98 5.77 9.04 18.95
N GLU A 99 5.71 10.32 18.58
CA GLU A 99 5.70 11.45 19.52
C GLU A 99 4.51 11.37 20.48
N ALA A 100 3.29 11.29 19.96
CA ALA A 100 2.08 11.26 20.77
C ALA A 100 2.05 10.07 21.74
N LEU A 101 2.37 8.86 21.26
CA LEU A 101 2.39 7.65 22.08
C LEU A 101 3.53 7.68 23.11
N SER A 102 4.67 8.31 22.79
CA SER A 102 5.76 8.50 23.75
C SER A 102 5.39 9.51 24.84
N GLY A 103 4.72 10.62 24.49
CA GLY A 103 4.21 11.60 25.44
C GLY A 103 3.23 10.94 26.43
N PHE A 104 2.22 10.23 25.90
CA PHE A 104 1.27 9.47 26.70
C PHE A 104 1.97 8.49 27.66
N ARG A 105 2.89 7.66 27.14
CA ARG A 105 3.64 6.71 27.97
C ARG A 105 4.39 7.41 29.09
N ASN A 106 5.03 8.55 28.80
CA ASN A 106 5.82 9.28 29.79
C ASN A 106 4.93 9.88 30.88
N GLU A 107 3.76 10.42 30.53
CA GLU A 107 2.81 10.97 31.50
C GLU A 107 2.18 9.89 32.38
N VAL A 108 1.85 8.72 31.82
CA VAL A 108 1.38 7.56 32.58
C VAL A 108 2.47 7.05 33.53
N ALA A 109 3.70 6.85 33.02
CA ALA A 109 4.81 6.38 33.83
C ALA A 109 5.23 7.39 34.91
N GLY A 110 5.06 8.69 34.64
CA GLY A 110 5.31 9.77 35.58
C GLY A 110 4.16 10.04 36.56
N GLY A 111 3.01 9.39 36.37
CA GLY A 111 1.82 9.57 37.22
C GLY A 111 1.10 10.91 37.02
N SER A 112 1.42 11.67 35.98
CA SER A 112 0.72 12.93 35.65
C SER A 112 -0.53 12.70 34.80
N TYR A 113 -0.65 11.54 34.16
CA TYR A 113 -1.86 11.10 33.46
C TYR A 113 -2.41 9.79 34.05
N PRO A 114 -3.72 9.66 34.25
CA PRO A 114 -4.72 10.73 34.10
C PRO A 114 -4.58 11.76 35.22
N GLY A 115 -4.81 13.03 34.90
CA GLY A 115 -4.93 14.10 35.88
C GLY A 115 -6.38 14.27 36.33
N ASN A 116 -6.64 15.27 37.18
CA ASN A 116 -7.98 15.51 37.71
C ASN A 116 -9.01 15.90 36.63
N ALA A 117 -8.58 16.46 35.49
CA ALA A 117 -9.49 16.83 34.41
C ALA A 117 -9.97 15.61 33.60
N GLU A 118 -9.18 14.53 33.60
CA GLU A 118 -9.46 13.30 32.87
C GLU A 118 -10.17 12.24 33.73
N VAL A 119 -10.37 12.49 35.03
CA VAL A 119 -11.01 11.57 35.97
C VAL A 119 -12.33 12.16 36.47
N ALA A 120 -13.40 11.35 36.42
CA ALA A 120 -14.66 11.72 37.04
C ALA A 120 -14.53 11.70 38.58
N GLY A 121 -14.94 12.79 39.23
CA GLY A 121 -15.05 12.85 40.69
C GLY A 121 -16.38 12.30 41.20
N ILE A 122 -16.40 11.97 42.50
CA ILE A 122 -17.61 11.65 43.27
C ILE A 122 -17.68 12.59 44.47
N ALA A 123 -18.89 12.98 44.90
CA ALA A 123 -19.06 13.72 46.14
C ALA A 123 -18.62 12.86 47.34
N GLN A 124 -17.91 13.46 48.29
CA GLN A 124 -17.33 12.71 49.42
C GLN A 124 -18.39 11.92 50.21
N ALA A 125 -19.56 12.51 50.43
CA ALA A 125 -20.66 11.86 51.13
C ALA A 125 -21.16 10.58 50.43
N GLU A 126 -21.24 10.57 49.10
CA GLU A 126 -21.66 9.41 48.32
C GLU A 126 -20.59 8.31 48.33
N LEU A 127 -19.30 8.68 48.34
CA LEU A 127 -18.21 7.72 48.44
C LEU A 127 -18.17 7.04 49.82
N ASP A 128 -18.48 7.77 50.88
CA ASP A 128 -18.47 7.24 52.24
C ASP A 128 -19.66 6.29 52.46
N ASP A 129 -20.88 6.64 52.02
CA ASP A 129 -22.05 5.73 52.05
C ASP A 129 -21.78 4.44 51.27
N PHE A 130 -21.13 4.53 50.10
CA PHE A 130 -20.75 3.36 49.32
C PHE A 130 -19.80 2.41 50.09
N ARG A 131 -18.83 2.96 50.82
CA ARG A 131 -17.88 2.17 51.62
C ARG A 131 -18.56 1.44 52.77
N GLU A 132 -19.44 2.12 53.50
CA GLU A 132 -20.19 1.53 54.61
C GLU A 132 -21.05 0.34 54.13
N ARG A 133 -21.72 0.49 52.99
CA ARG A 133 -22.51 -0.59 52.39
C ARG A 133 -21.67 -1.82 52.06
N LEU A 134 -20.48 -1.65 51.45
CA LEU A 134 -19.58 -2.76 51.11
C LEU A 134 -19.08 -3.53 52.34
N GLU A 135 -18.88 -2.85 53.47
CA GLU A 135 -18.48 -3.49 54.72
C GLU A 135 -19.63 -4.30 55.32
N SER A 136 -20.86 -3.77 55.28
CA SER A 136 -22.04 -4.47 55.80
C SER A 136 -22.46 -5.71 54.98
N GLU A 137 -22.06 -5.82 53.71
CA GLU A 137 -22.31 -7.00 52.86
C GLU A 137 -21.34 -8.17 53.11
N ARG A 138 -20.25 -7.94 53.85
CA ARG A 138 -19.23 -8.97 54.14
C ARG A 138 -19.45 -9.70 55.46
N ASP A 139 -20.40 -9.25 56.28
CA ASP A 139 -20.84 -9.85 57.54
C ASP A 139 -22.12 -10.68 57.36
#